data_AF-A0AAV6D526-F1
#
_entry.id   AF-A0AAV6D526-F1
#
_cell.length_a   1.000
_cell.length_b   1.000
_cell.length_c   1.000
_cell.angle_alpha   90.00
_cell.angle_beta   90.00
_cell.angle_gamma   90.00
#
_symmetry.space_group_name_H-M   'P 1'
#
loop_
_entity.id
_entity.type
_entity.pdbx_description
1 polymer ?
#
loop_
_entity_poly.entity_id
_entity_poly.type
_entity_poly.pdbx_seq_one_letter_code
_entity_poly.pdbx_strand_id
1 'polypeptide(L)'
;MTDYFALLSEPCRPWLEPETLKQKFFALSTATHPDKIHSANELEKSAVAKRFAELNAAHNCLLEPKSRLLHLLELESGAKPKEIQQIPAALADLFAEIAAICKNADALLTEKNGNLSPLLGVQLFERAQKWIERLNLLQKKLGDLRERLNNELKSADEAWMKADATQRRDILPKLEEFYRLFGYFNRWSNQIQERTVQLSL
;
A
#
# COMPACT_ATOMS: atom_id res chain seq x y z
N MET A 1 9.98 -4.20 -19.23
CA MET A 1 8.92 -4.14 -18.20
C MET A 1 7.60 -3.85 -18.90
N THR A 2 6.49 -4.49 -18.52
CA THR A 2 5.18 -4.20 -19.12
C THR A 2 4.63 -2.89 -18.58
N ASP A 3 4.18 -1.98 -19.44
CA ASP A 3 3.57 -0.73 -18.99
C ASP A 3 2.11 -0.95 -18.56
N TYR A 4 1.89 -0.97 -17.24
CA TYR A 4 0.56 -1.11 -16.65
C TYR A 4 -0.36 0.09 -16.87
N PHE A 5 0.17 1.30 -17.07
CA PHE A 5 -0.66 2.46 -17.40
C PHE A 5 -1.26 2.27 -18.79
N ALA A 6 -0.44 1.90 -19.77
CA ALA A 6 -0.91 1.59 -21.11
C ALA A 6 -1.91 0.42 -21.13
N LEU A 7 -1.70 -0.63 -20.33
CA LEU A 7 -2.63 -1.76 -20.23
C LEU A 7 -4.03 -1.36 -19.76
N LEU A 8 -4.15 -0.40 -18.86
CA LEU A 8 -5.44 0.11 -18.34
C LEU A 8 -5.93 1.36 -19.06
N SER A 9 -5.27 1.78 -20.14
CA SER A 9 -5.59 3.02 -20.85
C SER A 9 -5.60 4.24 -19.90
N GLU A 10 -4.62 4.28 -19.01
CA GLU A 10 -4.33 5.40 -18.12
C GLU A 10 -3.08 6.14 -18.58
N PRO A 11 -3.01 7.46 -18.39
CA PRO A 11 -1.76 8.20 -18.59
C PRO A 11 -0.72 7.81 -17.52
N CYS A 12 0.56 7.75 -17.91
CA CYS A 12 1.66 7.53 -16.99
C CYS A 12 1.82 8.73 -16.05
N ARG A 13 1.26 8.61 -14.84
CA ARG A 13 1.23 9.71 -13.86
C ARG A 13 1.27 9.25 -12.41
N PRO A 14 1.77 10.08 -11.47
CA PRO A 14 1.93 9.70 -10.07
C PRO A 14 0.62 9.42 -9.32
N TRP A 15 -0.46 10.12 -9.67
CA TRP A 15 -1.74 10.00 -8.97
C TRP A 15 -2.88 9.61 -9.91
N LEU A 16 -3.69 8.64 -9.48
CA LEU A 16 -4.88 8.18 -10.18
C LEU A 16 -6.06 8.19 -9.22
N GLU A 17 -7.23 8.57 -9.73
CA GLU A 17 -8.50 8.49 -9.01
C GLU A 17 -8.93 7.01 -8.91
N PRO A 18 -9.02 6.41 -7.70
CA PRO A 18 -9.28 4.99 -7.54
C PRO A 18 -10.57 4.50 -8.20
N GLU A 19 -11.66 5.27 -8.15
CA GLU A 19 -12.93 4.85 -8.73
C GLU A 19 -12.89 4.85 -10.26
N THR A 20 -12.22 5.83 -10.87
CA THR A 20 -12.03 5.86 -12.33
C THR A 20 -11.17 4.69 -12.80
N LEU A 21 -10.08 4.39 -12.07
CA LEU A 21 -9.21 3.25 -12.36
C LEU A 21 -9.98 1.92 -12.30
N LYS A 22 -10.81 1.75 -11.26
CA LYS A 22 -11.66 0.58 -11.06
C LYS A 22 -12.67 0.40 -12.18
N GLN A 23 -13.33 1.48 -12.60
CA GLN A 23 -14.27 1.46 -13.73
C GLN A 23 -13.59 1.04 -15.04
N LYS A 24 -12.38 1.56 -15.34
CA LYS A 24 -11.62 1.15 -16.51
C LYS A 24 -11.21 -0.32 -16.45
N PHE A 25 -10.75 -0.79 -15.29
CA PHE A 25 -10.45 -2.22 -15.10
C PHE A 25 -11.69 -3.08 -15.39
N PHE A 26 -12.87 -2.74 -14.86
CA PHE A 26 -14.09 -3.50 -15.15
C PHE A 26 -14.45 -3.47 -16.64
N ALA A 27 -14.39 -2.31 -17.29
CA ALA A 27 -14.69 -2.19 -18.71
C ALA A 27 -13.77 -3.07 -19.57
N LEU A 28 -12.45 -3.05 -19.29
CA LEU A 28 -11.46 -3.84 -20.02
C LEU A 28 -11.53 -5.34 -19.71
N SER A 29 -11.86 -5.70 -18.48
CA SER A 29 -11.94 -7.11 -18.05
C SER A 29 -13.27 -7.78 -18.42
N THR A 30 -14.30 -7.00 -18.77
CA THR A 30 -15.63 -7.51 -19.17
C THR A 30 -15.58 -8.42 -20.39
N ALA A 31 -14.65 -8.19 -21.33
CA ALA A 31 -14.48 -9.04 -22.52
C ALA A 31 -13.67 -10.31 -22.23
N THR A 32 -12.92 -10.32 -21.13
CA THR A 32 -11.99 -11.39 -20.75
C THR A 32 -12.43 -12.12 -19.48
N HIS A 33 -13.70 -11.98 -19.08
CA HIS A 33 -14.20 -12.64 -17.89
C HIS A 33 -14.37 -14.16 -18.15
N PRO A 34 -13.87 -15.03 -17.26
CA PRO A 34 -13.93 -16.49 -17.44
C PRO A 34 -15.35 -17.03 -17.75
N ASP A 35 -16.38 -16.40 -17.20
CA ASP A 35 -17.78 -16.81 -17.40
C ASP A 35 -18.29 -16.67 -18.84
N LYS A 36 -17.70 -15.80 -19.66
CA LYS A 36 -18.13 -15.62 -21.06
C LYS A 36 -17.59 -16.70 -22.02
N ILE A 37 -16.74 -17.59 -21.51
CA ILE A 37 -15.85 -18.42 -22.33
C ILE A 37 -16.11 -19.91 -22.08
N HIS A 38 -17.28 -20.24 -21.53
CA HIS A 38 -17.65 -21.60 -21.19
C HIS A 38 -17.56 -22.56 -22.41
N SER A 39 -17.89 -22.05 -23.60
CA SER A 39 -17.93 -22.77 -24.88
C SER A 39 -16.64 -22.71 -25.71
N ALA A 40 -15.60 -22.01 -25.25
CA ALA A 40 -14.36 -21.83 -26.01
C ALA A 40 -13.40 -23.03 -25.84
N ASN A 41 -12.46 -23.18 -26.77
CA ASN A 41 -11.44 -24.23 -26.68
C ASN A 41 -10.43 -23.93 -25.54
N GLU A 42 -9.64 -24.92 -25.13
CA GLU A 42 -8.71 -24.78 -24.00
C GLU A 42 -7.63 -23.70 -24.24
N LEU A 43 -7.19 -23.51 -25.48
CA LEU A 43 -6.21 -22.49 -25.86
C LEU A 43 -6.78 -21.08 -25.67
N GLU A 44 -8.03 -20.85 -26.10
CA GLU A 44 -8.75 -19.59 -25.91
C GLU A 44 -9.02 -19.30 -24.43
N LYS A 45 -9.42 -20.31 -23.66
CA LYS A 45 -9.59 -20.21 -22.20
C LYS A 45 -8.30 -19.78 -21.51
N SER A 46 -7.17 -20.41 -21.88
CA SER A 46 -5.85 -20.09 -21.32
C SER A 46 -5.41 -18.66 -21.68
N ALA A 47 -5.57 -18.26 -22.95
CA ALA A 47 -5.22 -16.92 -23.41
C ALA A 47 -6.03 -15.84 -22.68
N VAL A 48 -7.32 -16.08 -22.46
CA VAL A 48 -8.17 -15.13 -21.75
C VAL A 48 -7.85 -15.07 -20.26
N ALA A 49 -7.65 -16.22 -19.61
CA ALA A 49 -7.26 -16.24 -18.20
C ALA A 49 -5.95 -15.47 -17.98
N LYS A 50 -4.97 -15.64 -18.89
CA LYS A 50 -3.73 -14.87 -18.87
C LYS A 50 -3.98 -13.37 -19.01
N ARG A 51 -4.82 -12.95 -19.98
CA ARG A 51 -5.15 -11.53 -20.18
C ARG A 51 -5.86 -10.92 -18.97
N PHE A 52 -6.80 -11.64 -18.36
CA PHE A 52 -7.48 -11.19 -17.14
C PHE A 52 -6.49 -11.05 -15.97
N ALA A 53 -5.59 -12.02 -15.79
CA ALA A 53 -4.55 -11.96 -14.78
C ALA A 53 -3.61 -10.76 -14.97
N GLU A 54 -3.22 -10.45 -16.22
CA GLU A 54 -2.42 -9.26 -16.55
C GLU A 54 -3.16 -7.96 -16.21
N LEU A 55 -4.44 -7.84 -16.56
CA LEU A 55 -5.25 -6.67 -16.22
C LEU A 55 -5.43 -6.51 -14.70
N ASN A 56 -5.65 -7.61 -13.98
CA ASN A 56 -5.78 -7.59 -12.53
C ASN A 56 -4.46 -7.19 -11.86
N ALA A 57 -3.32 -7.70 -12.34
CA ALA A 57 -2.00 -7.30 -11.85
C ALA A 57 -1.73 -5.81 -12.09
N ALA A 58 -2.06 -5.30 -13.29
CA ALA A 58 -1.96 -3.87 -13.59
C ALA A 58 -2.84 -3.03 -12.66
N HIS A 59 -4.10 -3.45 -12.45
CA HIS A 59 -5.04 -2.75 -11.57
C HIS A 59 -4.52 -2.70 -10.13
N ASN A 60 -4.09 -3.83 -9.58
CA ASN A 60 -3.60 -3.88 -8.19
C ASN A 60 -2.31 -3.08 -8.00
N CYS A 61 -1.40 -3.11 -8.99
CA CYS A 61 -0.19 -2.29 -8.97
C CYS A 61 -0.52 -0.79 -9.01
N LEU A 62 -1.43 -0.38 -9.91
CA LEU A 62 -1.79 1.02 -10.08
C LEU A 62 -2.77 1.53 -9.03
N LEU A 63 -3.45 0.68 -8.26
CA LEU A 63 -4.37 1.11 -7.21
C LEU A 63 -3.62 1.62 -5.97
N GLU A 64 -2.54 0.95 -5.58
CA GLU A 64 -1.80 1.26 -4.36
C GLU A 64 -0.68 2.28 -4.66
N PRO A 65 -0.63 3.44 -3.95
CA PRO A 65 0.31 4.51 -4.26
C PRO A 65 1.78 4.11 -4.29
N LYS A 66 2.27 3.31 -3.33
CA LYS A 66 3.68 2.86 -3.32
C LYS A 66 4.00 2.04 -4.57
N SER A 67 3.14 1.09 -4.92
CA SER A 67 3.34 0.17 -6.05
C SER A 67 3.26 0.91 -7.38
N ARG A 68 2.30 1.84 -7.51
CA ARG A 68 2.17 2.74 -8.66
C ARG A 68 3.41 3.60 -8.85
N LEU A 69 3.90 4.22 -7.78
CA LEU A 69 5.08 5.07 -7.83
C LEU A 69 6.33 4.28 -8.20
N LEU A 70 6.50 3.07 -7.64
CA LEU A 70 7.58 2.18 -8.03
C LEU A 70 7.53 1.87 -9.52
N HIS A 71 6.36 1.49 -10.03
CA HIS A 71 6.15 1.20 -11.44
C HIS A 71 6.47 2.40 -12.33
N LEU A 72 6.00 3.59 -11.96
CA LEU A 72 6.29 4.83 -12.69
C LEU A 72 7.81 5.15 -12.68
N LEU A 73 8.46 5.06 -11.52
CA LEU A 73 9.90 5.31 -11.39
C LEU A 73 10.73 4.33 -12.23
N GLU A 74 10.34 3.05 -12.26
CA GLU A 74 11.01 2.04 -13.10
C GLU A 74 10.85 2.33 -14.60
N LEU A 75 9.68 2.81 -15.03
CA LEU A 75 9.45 3.20 -16.42
C LEU A 75 10.27 4.43 -16.82
N GLU A 76 10.36 5.44 -15.94
CA GLU A 76 11.01 6.72 -16.24
C GLU A 76 12.55 6.65 -16.12
N SER A 77 13.07 5.90 -15.15
CA SER A 77 14.51 5.77 -14.92
C SER A 77 15.13 4.53 -15.57
N GLY A 78 14.31 3.57 -16.01
CA GLY A 78 14.76 2.28 -16.55
C GLY A 78 15.34 1.32 -15.51
N ALA A 79 15.34 1.69 -14.22
CA ALA A 79 15.89 0.88 -13.13
C ALA A 79 15.02 1.00 -11.87
N LYS A 80 15.16 0.00 -10.99
CA LYS A 80 14.52 0.06 -9.67
C LYS A 80 15.20 1.12 -8.80
N PRO A 81 14.44 1.98 -8.10
CA PRO A 81 15.00 2.86 -7.08
C PRO A 81 15.81 2.03 -6.07
N LYS A 82 16.99 2.53 -5.69
CA LYS A 82 17.82 1.85 -4.70
C LYS A 82 17.09 1.76 -3.37
N GLU A 83 17.15 0.58 -2.74
CA GLU A 83 16.74 0.44 -1.35
C GLU A 83 17.66 1.29 -0.47
N ILE A 84 17.08 2.26 0.23
CA ILE A 84 17.78 3.05 1.24
C ILE A 84 17.19 2.64 2.58
N GLN A 85 18.05 2.21 3.50
CA GLN A 85 17.64 1.72 4.82
C GLN A 85 17.43 2.83 5.86
N GLN A 86 17.86 4.07 5.57
CA GLN A 86 17.76 5.18 6.50
C GLN A 86 16.35 5.77 6.53
N ILE A 87 15.74 5.74 7.71
CA ILE A 87 14.47 6.40 7.99
C ILE A 87 14.69 7.92 7.91
N PRO A 88 13.82 8.67 7.21
CA PRO A 88 13.90 10.14 7.21
C PRO A 88 13.88 10.68 8.64
N ALA A 89 14.75 11.65 8.95
CA ALA A 89 14.84 12.22 10.30
C ALA A 89 13.49 12.76 10.81
N ALA A 90 12.65 13.29 9.92
CA ALA A 90 11.30 13.76 10.22
C ALA A 90 10.36 12.67 10.75
N LEU A 91 10.67 11.39 10.51
CA LEU A 91 9.90 10.24 11.00
C LEU A 91 10.55 9.52 12.18
N ALA A 92 11.72 9.98 12.67
CA ALA A 92 12.47 9.28 13.71
C ALA A 92 11.67 9.14 15.02
N ASP A 93 11.01 10.22 15.47
CA ASP A 93 10.20 10.21 16.68
C ASP A 93 8.99 9.27 16.55
N LEU A 94 8.32 9.32 15.40
CA LEU A 94 7.19 8.43 15.11
C LEU A 94 7.62 6.96 15.08
N PHE A 95 8.78 6.68 14.49
CA PHE A 95 9.35 5.34 14.49
C PHE A 95 9.63 4.84 15.91
N ALA A 96 10.24 5.68 16.76
CA ALA A 96 10.52 5.33 18.15
C ALA A 96 9.22 5.08 18.94
N GLU A 97 8.20 5.91 18.74
CA GLU A 97 6.88 5.76 19.35
C GLU A 97 6.21 4.42 18.95
N ILE A 98 6.18 4.12 17.65
CA ILE A 98 5.63 2.86 17.12
C ILE A 98 6.40 1.67 17.66
N ALA A 99 7.74 1.70 17.62
CA ALA A 99 8.59 0.62 18.12
C ALA A 99 8.35 0.34 19.60
N ALA A 100 8.23 1.39 20.42
CA ALA A 100 7.96 1.26 21.85
C ALA A 100 6.56 0.65 22.11
N ILE A 101 5.52 1.11 21.42
CA ILE A 101 4.16 0.59 21.60
C ILE A 101 4.06 -0.86 21.12
N CYS A 102 4.62 -1.19 19.95
CA CYS A 102 4.65 -2.55 19.43
C CYS A 102 5.38 -3.51 20.37
N LYS A 103 6.55 -3.13 20.90
CA LYS A 103 7.30 -3.95 21.86
C LYS A 103 6.48 -4.27 23.11
N ASN A 104 5.74 -3.28 23.64
CA ASN A 104 4.92 -3.50 24.82
C ASN A 104 3.68 -4.37 24.54
N ALA A 105 3.08 -4.22 23.36
CA ALA A 105 2.00 -5.09 22.91
C ALA A 105 2.48 -6.54 22.76
N ASP A 106 3.66 -6.75 22.16
CA ASP A 106 4.27 -8.07 21.97
C ASP A 106 4.60 -8.75 23.31
N ALA A 107 5.05 -7.98 24.30
CA ALA A 107 5.26 -8.49 25.65
C ALA A 107 3.96 -9.00 26.29
N LEU A 108 2.85 -8.25 26.11
CA LEU A 108 1.53 -8.68 26.61
C LEU A 108 0.99 -9.91 25.86
N LEU A 109 1.19 -9.98 24.53
CA LEU A 109 0.80 -11.15 23.74
C LEU A 109 1.55 -12.40 24.18
N THR A 110 2.84 -12.27 24.51
CA THR A 110 3.63 -13.37 25.05
C THR A 110 3.10 -13.87 26.39
N GLU A 111 2.71 -12.95 27.27
CA GLU A 111 2.07 -13.27 28.56
C GLU A 111 0.71 -13.95 28.35
N LYS A 112 -0.08 -13.45 27.40
CA LYS A 112 -1.42 -13.97 27.07
C LYS A 112 -1.40 -15.42 26.56
N ASN A 113 -0.36 -15.78 25.80
CA ASN A 113 -0.21 -17.12 25.22
C ASN A 113 0.34 -18.16 26.22
N GLY A 114 0.62 -17.78 27.47
CA GLY A 114 1.02 -18.70 28.54
C GLY A 114 -0.17 -19.50 29.13
N ASN A 115 0.12 -20.46 30.01
CA ASN A 115 -0.92 -21.15 30.80
C ASN A 115 -1.49 -20.20 31.86
N LEU A 116 -2.62 -19.57 31.53
CA LEU A 116 -3.26 -18.56 32.37
C LEU A 116 -4.33 -19.13 33.30
N SER A 117 -4.36 -18.64 34.54
CA SER A 117 -5.51 -18.83 35.42
C SER A 117 -6.66 -17.89 35.02
N PRO A 118 -7.93 -18.21 35.35
CA PRO A 118 -9.08 -17.37 35.01
C PRO A 118 -8.99 -15.92 35.53
N LEU A 119 -8.46 -15.72 36.75
CA LEU A 119 -8.29 -14.39 37.34
C LEU A 119 -7.25 -13.55 36.59
N LEU A 120 -6.16 -14.20 36.15
CA LEU A 120 -5.12 -13.54 35.36
C LEU A 120 -5.65 -13.16 33.97
N GLY A 121 -6.57 -13.96 33.42
CA GLY A 121 -7.27 -13.65 32.17
C GLY A 121 -8.02 -12.31 32.20
N VAL A 122 -8.72 -11.99 33.30
CA VAL A 122 -9.46 -10.71 33.43
C VAL A 122 -8.50 -9.51 33.47
N GLN A 123 -7.41 -9.61 34.23
CA GLN A 123 -6.39 -8.54 34.31
C GLN A 123 -5.69 -8.32 32.96
N LEU A 124 -5.43 -9.40 32.22
CA LEU A 124 -4.85 -9.34 30.89
C LEU A 124 -5.80 -8.70 29.88
N PHE A 125 -7.10 -8.97 29.98
CA PHE A 125 -8.11 -8.34 29.13
C PHE A 125 -8.11 -6.80 29.29
N GLU A 126 -8.13 -6.31 30.53
CA GLU A 126 -8.06 -4.85 30.79
C GLU A 126 -6.76 -4.22 30.26
N ARG A 127 -5.63 -4.91 30.41
CA ARG A 127 -4.34 -4.47 29.88
C ARG A 127 -4.34 -4.49 28.35
N ALA A 128 -4.92 -5.53 27.73
CA ALA A 128 -5.03 -5.66 26.28
C ALA A 128 -5.85 -4.52 25.70
N GLN A 129 -6.96 -4.17 26.34
CA GLN A 129 -7.81 -3.06 25.91
C GLN A 129 -7.05 -1.72 25.89
N LYS A 130 -6.26 -1.43 26.93
CA LYS A 130 -5.41 -0.22 26.98
C LYS A 130 -4.39 -0.17 25.84
N TRP A 131 -3.83 -1.30 25.44
CA TRP A 131 -2.89 -1.35 24.31
C TRP A 131 -3.60 -1.27 22.96
N ILE A 132 -4.76 -1.91 22.80
CA ILE A 132 -5.61 -1.77 21.62
C ILE A 132 -5.97 -0.30 21.39
N GLU A 133 -6.36 0.43 22.43
CA GLU A 133 -6.65 1.86 22.34
C GLU A 133 -5.43 2.66 21.82
N ARG A 134 -4.24 2.41 22.38
CA ARG A 134 -2.99 3.06 21.94
C ARG A 134 -2.61 2.72 20.50
N LEU A 135 -2.76 1.44 20.12
CA LEU A 135 -2.51 0.98 18.76
C LEU A 135 -3.50 1.63 17.78
N ASN A 136 -4.77 1.76 18.13
CA ASN A 136 -5.77 2.45 17.32
C ASN A 136 -5.49 3.95 17.18
N LEU A 137 -4.99 4.60 18.22
CA LEU A 137 -4.55 6.00 18.13
C LEU A 137 -3.37 6.16 17.16
N LEU A 138 -2.39 5.25 17.20
CA LEU A 138 -1.29 5.23 16.22
C LEU A 138 -1.80 4.95 14.80
N GLN A 139 -2.74 4.01 14.65
CA GLN A 139 -3.35 3.68 13.36
C GLN A 139 -4.03 4.90 12.75
N LYS A 140 -4.77 5.67 13.57
CA LYS A 140 -5.40 6.94 13.14
C LYS A 140 -4.34 7.98 12.74
N LYS A 141 -3.32 8.18 13.57
CA LYS A 141 -2.21 9.12 13.28
C LYS A 141 -1.50 8.79 11.96
N LEU A 142 -1.25 7.50 11.68
CA LEU A 142 -0.69 7.05 10.40
C LEU A 142 -1.65 7.25 9.24
N GLY A 143 -2.95 7.05 9.44
CA GLY A 143 -3.99 7.36 8.46
C GLY A 143 -3.97 8.83 8.05
N ASP A 144 -3.94 9.74 9.02
CA ASP A 144 -3.89 11.18 8.78
C ASP A 144 -2.61 11.59 8.02
N LEU A 145 -1.46 11.02 8.40
CA LEU A 145 -0.18 11.26 7.70
C LEU A 145 -0.20 10.75 6.26
N ARG A 146 -0.78 9.55 6.05
CA ARG A 146 -0.94 8.97 4.71
C ARG A 146 -1.86 9.82 3.84
N GLU A 147 -2.95 10.35 4.40
CA GLU A 147 -3.88 11.22 3.68
C GLU A 147 -3.20 12.53 3.26
N ARG A 148 -2.45 13.17 4.17
CA ARG A 148 -1.64 14.35 3.84
C ARG A 148 -0.65 14.07 2.71
N LEU A 149 0.09 12.96 2.80
CA LEU A 149 1.01 12.52 1.76
C LEU A 149 0.32 12.29 0.42
N ASN A 150 -0.90 11.74 0.42
CA ASN A 150 -1.69 11.55 -0.78
C ASN A 150 -2.13 12.89 -1.40
N ASN A 151 -2.42 13.92 -0.60
CA ASN A 151 -2.72 15.26 -1.09
C ASN A 151 -1.49 15.98 -1.67
N GLU A 152 -0.32 15.80 -1.05
CA GLU A 152 0.96 16.25 -1.63
C GLU A 152 1.25 15.54 -2.96
N LEU A 153 0.97 14.23 -3.03
CA LEU A 153 1.12 13.45 -4.25
C LEU A 153 0.20 13.97 -5.38
N LYS A 154 -1.05 14.34 -5.08
CA LYS A 154 -1.95 15.01 -6.04
C LYS A 154 -1.35 16.30 -6.57
N SER A 155 -0.78 17.12 -5.70
CA SER A 155 -0.15 18.38 -6.09
C SER A 155 1.06 18.16 -7.00
N ALA A 156 1.89 17.16 -6.70
CA ALA A 156 3.02 16.78 -7.55
C ALA A 156 2.57 16.20 -8.90
N ASP A 157 1.45 15.48 -8.92
CA ASP A 157 0.85 14.96 -10.14
C ASP A 157 0.33 16.08 -11.06
N GLU A 158 -0.23 17.17 -10.52
CA GLU A 158 -0.59 18.34 -11.32
C GLU A 158 0.63 18.98 -12.00
N ALA A 159 1.76 19.06 -11.28
CA ALA A 159 3.03 19.52 -11.84
C ALA A 159 3.54 18.55 -12.92
N TRP A 160 3.46 17.24 -12.66
CA TRP A 160 3.85 16.18 -13.58
C TRP A 160 3.10 16.25 -14.92
N MET A 161 1.79 16.49 -14.86
CA MET A 161 0.94 16.56 -16.06
C MET A 161 1.22 17.78 -16.93
N LYS A 162 1.79 18.85 -16.35
CA LYS A 162 2.20 20.06 -17.07
C LYS A 162 3.65 20.00 -17.56
N ALA A 163 4.45 19.11 -16.98
CA ALA A 163 5.86 18.97 -17.27
C ALA A 163 6.12 18.15 -18.55
N ASP A 164 7.10 18.60 -19.34
CA ASP A 164 7.68 17.80 -20.42
C ASP A 164 8.63 16.70 -19.89
N ALA A 165 9.16 15.88 -20.80
CA ALA A 165 10.03 14.76 -20.44
C ALA A 165 11.31 15.18 -19.70
N THR A 166 11.84 16.37 -19.99
CA THR A 166 13.02 16.93 -19.30
C THR A 166 12.66 17.42 -17.91
N GLN A 167 11.59 18.18 -17.78
CA GLN A 167 11.10 18.73 -16.51
C GLN A 167 10.64 17.64 -15.53
N ARG A 168 10.10 16.53 -16.04
CA ARG A 168 9.74 15.38 -15.19
C ARG A 168 10.92 14.80 -14.43
N ARG A 169 12.14 14.87 -14.99
CA ARG A 169 13.35 14.40 -14.30
C ARG A 169 13.62 15.14 -13.00
N ASP A 170 13.24 16.42 -12.93
CA ASP A 170 13.38 17.24 -11.73
C ASP A 170 12.34 16.87 -10.65
N ILE A 171 11.24 16.21 -11.04
CA ILE A 171 10.17 15.75 -10.13
C ILE A 171 10.47 14.35 -9.57
N LEU A 172 11.24 13.52 -10.29
CA LEU A 172 11.53 12.13 -9.88
C LEU A 172 12.06 11.98 -8.44
N PRO A 173 13.01 12.82 -7.95
CA PRO A 173 13.49 12.70 -6.58
C PRO A 173 12.36 12.85 -5.54
N LYS A 174 11.38 13.73 -5.81
CA LYS A 174 10.23 13.91 -4.92
C LYS A 174 9.29 12.71 -4.94
N LEU A 175 9.09 12.09 -6.12
CA LEU A 175 8.31 10.86 -6.24
C LEU A 175 8.97 9.68 -5.54
N GLU A 176 10.31 9.59 -5.58
CA GLU A 176 11.06 8.61 -4.79
C GLU A 176 10.85 8.79 -3.28
N GLU A 177 10.82 10.03 -2.80
CA GLU A 177 10.51 10.33 -1.40
C GLU A 177 9.11 9.83 -1.03
N PHE A 178 8.10 10.15 -1.83
CA PHE A 178 6.73 9.67 -1.63
C PHE A 178 6.64 8.14 -1.63
N TYR A 179 7.28 7.48 -2.59
CA TYR A 179 7.37 6.02 -2.66
C TYR A 179 7.89 5.43 -1.33
N ARG A 180 8.97 6.00 -0.79
CA ARG A 180 9.57 5.55 0.47
C ARG A 180 8.64 5.78 1.65
N LEU A 181 8.02 6.96 1.74
CA LEU A 181 7.10 7.32 2.82
C LEU A 181 5.86 6.40 2.85
N PHE A 182 5.21 6.16 1.71
CA PHE A 182 4.14 5.16 1.63
C PHE A 182 4.63 3.76 2.03
N GLY A 183 5.87 3.40 1.68
CA GLY A 183 6.52 2.17 2.12
C GLY A 183 6.62 2.02 3.64
N TYR A 184 7.00 3.08 4.36
CA TYR A 184 7.03 3.08 5.82
C TYR A 184 5.63 3.00 6.42
N PHE A 185 4.70 3.80 5.93
CA PHE A 185 3.33 3.83 6.43
C PHE A 185 2.60 2.49 6.23
N ASN A 186 2.76 1.85 5.07
CA ASN A 186 2.20 0.51 4.82
C ASN A 186 2.74 -0.51 5.84
N ARG A 187 4.05 -0.48 6.11
CA ARG A 187 4.70 -1.42 7.03
C ARG A 187 4.20 -1.24 8.46
N TRP A 188 4.21 -0.01 8.96
CA TRP A 188 3.77 0.27 10.33
C TRP A 188 2.28 0.03 10.53
N SER A 189 1.44 0.41 9.56
CA SER A 189 0.02 0.11 9.57
C SER A 189 -0.23 -1.39 9.69
N ASN A 190 0.49 -2.23 8.93
CA ASN A 190 0.34 -3.68 9.01
C ASN A 190 0.78 -4.23 10.37
N GLN A 191 1.91 -3.76 10.91
CA GLN A 191 2.41 -4.18 12.23
C GLN A 191 1.42 -3.84 13.36
N ILE A 192 0.81 -2.66 13.30
CA ILE A 192 -0.18 -2.21 14.27
C ILE A 192 -1.46 -3.04 14.14
N GLN A 193 -1.99 -3.19 12.91
CA GLN A 193 -3.21 -3.95 12.67
C GLN A 193 -3.12 -5.41 13.13
N GLU A 194 -1.99 -6.08 12.85
CA GLU A 194 -1.75 -7.46 13.28
C GLU A 194 -1.86 -7.59 14.81
N ARG A 195 -1.19 -6.70 15.55
CA ARG A 195 -1.20 -6.70 17.02
C ARG A 195 -2.56 -6.36 17.59
N THR A 196 -3.26 -5.40 16.99
CA THR A 196 -4.64 -5.06 17.39
C THR A 196 -5.55 -6.28 17.28
N VAL A 197 -5.46 -7.04 16.17
CA VAL A 197 -6.25 -8.27 15.99
C VAL A 197 -5.85 -9.31 17.03
N GLN A 198 -4.56 -9.60 17.21
CA GLN A 198 -4.10 -10.63 18.16
C GLN A 198 -4.47 -10.31 19.61
N LEU A 199 -4.43 -9.03 20.02
CA LEU A 199 -4.84 -8.63 21.36
C LEU A 199 -6.35 -8.77 21.56
N SER A 200 -7.15 -8.64 20.50
CA SER A 200 -8.62 -8.72 20.53
C SER A 200 -9.18 -10.15 20.58
N LEU A 201 -8.40 -11.15 20.16
CA LEU A 201 -8.79 -12.57 20.13
C LEU A 201 -8.60 -13.25 21.48
#